data_AF-A0AA89B2I5-F1
#
_entry.id   AF-A0AA89B2I5-F1
#
_cell.length_a   1.000
_cell.length_b   1.000
_cell.length_c   1.000
_cell.angle_alpha   90.00
_cell.angle_beta   90.00
_cell.angle_gamma   90.00
#
_symmetry.space_group_name_H-M   'P 1'
#
loop_
_entity.id
_entity.type
_entity.pdbx_description
1 polymer ?
#
loop_
_entity_poly.entity_id
_entity_poly.type
_entity_poly.pdbx_seq_one_letter_code
_entity_poly.pdbx_strand_id
1 'polypeptide(L)'
;MAQDGSREIEKSLLHRHTEKHFTAGEIVLDIIIEAAEVAEILEEYGIEPHEYRPVVNALRKNPQAWLDFMMKFELGLEKPDPRRALQSAFTIAIAYILGGLVPLLPYMFIPIARKAVVASVILTLLALLVFGFAKGYFTGSKPFRSALQTALIGAIASAAAFGMAKAVQG
;
A
#
# COMPACT_ATOMS: atom_id res chain seq x y z
N MET A 1 -32.76 -25.21 -1.61
CA MET A 1 -32.03 -24.17 -2.38
C MET A 1 -32.02 -22.79 -1.69
N ALA A 2 -32.94 -22.49 -0.76
CA ALA A 2 -32.98 -21.20 -0.04
C ALA A 2 -32.10 -21.10 1.24
N GLN A 3 -31.57 -22.22 1.76
CA GLN A 3 -30.74 -22.21 2.98
C GLN A 3 -29.24 -21.91 2.73
N ASP A 4 -28.80 -21.95 1.47
CA ASP A 4 -27.39 -21.79 1.10
C ASP A 4 -27.01 -20.30 1.01
N GLY A 5 -27.88 -19.47 0.40
CA GLY A 5 -27.68 -18.03 0.30
C GLY A 5 -27.68 -17.28 1.64
N SER A 6 -28.46 -17.74 2.62
CA SER A 6 -28.44 -17.15 3.97
C SER A 6 -27.11 -17.36 4.69
N ARG A 7 -26.45 -18.50 4.48
CA ARG A 7 -25.15 -18.81 5.12
C ARG A 7 -24.01 -18.02 4.50
N GLU A 8 -24.05 -17.74 3.21
CA GLU A 8 -23.09 -16.84 2.56
C GLU A 8 -23.27 -15.39 3.00
N ILE A 9 -24.51 -14.93 3.13
CA ILE A 9 -24.81 -13.57 3.64
C ILE A 9 -24.40 -13.46 5.10
N GLU A 10 -24.64 -14.48 5.93
CA GLU A 10 -24.20 -14.54 7.32
C GLU A 10 -22.67 -14.54 7.42
N LYS A 11 -21.96 -15.31 6.58
CA LYS A 11 -20.49 -15.27 6.50
C LYS A 11 -19.96 -13.92 6.04
N SER A 12 -20.60 -13.27 5.07
CA SER A 12 -20.25 -11.93 4.57
C SER A 12 -20.51 -10.82 5.60
N LEU A 13 -21.59 -10.96 6.37
CA LEU A 13 -21.92 -10.04 7.46
C LEU A 13 -21.00 -10.26 8.65
N LEU A 14 -20.70 -11.53 9.01
CA LEU A 14 -19.71 -11.88 10.02
C LEU A 14 -18.32 -11.39 9.62
N HIS A 15 -17.88 -11.59 8.38
CA HIS A 15 -16.56 -11.12 7.92
C HIS A 15 -16.46 -9.58 7.98
N ARG A 16 -17.51 -8.86 7.57
CA ARG A 16 -17.59 -7.40 7.70
C ARG A 16 -17.72 -6.92 9.15
N HIS A 17 -18.28 -7.73 10.05
CA HIS A 17 -18.33 -7.44 11.47
C HIS A 17 -16.95 -7.67 12.11
N THR A 18 -16.27 -8.77 11.76
CA THR A 18 -14.93 -9.12 12.26
C THR A 18 -13.84 -8.17 11.77
N GLU A 19 -13.88 -7.67 10.53
CA GLU A 19 -12.93 -6.63 10.06
C GLU A 19 -13.08 -5.30 10.83
N LYS A 20 -14.33 -4.91 11.13
CA LYS A 20 -14.61 -3.73 11.94
C LYS A 20 -14.20 -3.94 13.40
N HIS A 21 -14.37 -5.15 13.94
CA HIS A 21 -13.91 -5.49 15.29
C HIS A 21 -12.39 -5.68 15.38
N PHE A 22 -11.68 -6.00 14.29
CA PHE A 22 -10.21 -6.10 14.32
C PHE A 22 -9.52 -4.72 14.23
N THR A 23 -10.19 -3.71 13.66
CA THR A 23 -9.64 -2.34 13.58
C THR A 23 -10.21 -1.40 14.65
N ALA A 24 -11.40 -1.68 15.19
CA ALA A 24 -12.04 -0.87 16.24
C ALA A 24 -12.20 -1.60 17.58
N GLY A 25 -12.02 -2.92 17.63
CA GLY A 25 -12.17 -3.71 18.85
C GLY A 25 -10.95 -3.71 19.76
N GLU A 26 -9.74 -3.41 19.25
CA GLU A 26 -8.59 -3.06 20.09
C GLU A 26 -8.80 -1.68 20.77
N ILE A 27 -9.45 -0.74 20.10
CA ILE A 27 -9.69 0.64 20.57
C ILE A 27 -10.67 0.70 21.74
N VAL A 28 -11.51 -0.32 21.93
CA VAL A 28 -12.47 -0.37 23.06
C VAL A 28 -11.86 -1.05 24.29
N LEU A 29 -10.82 -1.87 24.12
CA LEU A 29 -10.32 -2.71 25.22
C LEU A 29 -9.40 -1.96 26.18
N ASP A 30 -8.83 -0.81 25.79
CA ASP A 30 -7.91 -0.07 26.68
C ASP A 30 -8.19 1.42 26.82
N ILE A 31 -9.44 1.77 27.16
CA ILE A 31 -9.86 3.15 27.48
C ILE A 31 -8.96 3.82 28.57
N ILE A 32 -8.22 3.02 29.35
CA ILE A 32 -7.27 3.52 30.35
C ILE A 32 -5.91 3.86 29.73
N ILE A 33 -5.30 2.96 28.94
CA ILE A 33 -4.02 3.23 28.25
C ILE A 33 -4.17 4.36 27.22
N GLU A 34 -5.21 4.32 26.41
CA GLU A 34 -5.50 5.32 25.36
C GLU A 34 -5.64 6.74 25.94
N ALA A 35 -6.13 6.87 27.17
CA ALA A 35 -6.33 8.18 27.79
C ALA A 35 -5.05 8.81 28.33
N ALA A 36 -4.06 7.99 28.64
CA ALA A 36 -2.72 8.48 28.92
C ALA A 36 -2.09 9.03 27.64
N GLU A 37 -2.29 8.38 26.50
CA GLU A 37 -1.76 8.83 25.20
C GLU A 37 -2.39 10.16 24.75
N VAL A 38 -3.72 10.32 24.89
CA VAL A 38 -4.37 11.63 24.63
C VAL A 38 -3.82 12.72 25.57
N ALA A 39 -3.56 12.40 26.84
CA ALA A 39 -3.00 13.35 27.79
C ALA A 39 -1.54 13.72 27.44
N GLU A 40 -0.72 12.74 27.07
CA GLU A 40 0.66 12.92 26.63
C GLU A 40 0.76 13.81 25.39
N ILE A 41 -0.10 13.57 24.39
CA ILE A 41 -0.23 14.43 23.21
C ILE A 41 -0.52 15.87 23.66
N LEU A 42 -1.52 16.10 24.51
CA LEU A 42 -1.91 17.45 24.94
C LEU A 42 -0.82 18.14 25.79
N GLU A 43 -0.06 17.39 26.58
CA GLU A 43 1.11 17.88 27.31
C GLU A 43 2.26 18.28 26.37
N GLU A 44 2.48 17.56 25.27
CA GLU A 44 3.47 17.92 24.24
C GLU A 44 3.14 19.28 23.58
N TYR A 45 1.85 19.61 23.48
CA TYR A 45 1.38 20.93 23.05
C TYR A 45 1.42 22.00 24.15
N GLY A 46 1.88 21.66 25.36
CA GLY A 46 2.04 22.58 26.48
C GLY A 46 0.75 22.86 27.25
N ILE A 47 -0.27 22.00 27.15
CA ILE A 47 -1.54 22.16 27.86
C ILE A 47 -1.38 21.59 29.28
N GLU A 48 -1.81 22.33 30.30
CA GLU A 48 -1.62 21.90 31.68
C GLU A 48 -2.64 20.81 32.10
N PRO A 49 -2.30 19.94 33.09
CA PRO A 49 -3.20 18.88 33.55
C PRO A 49 -4.58 19.31 34.00
N HIS A 50 -4.71 20.52 34.55
CA HIS A 50 -6.01 21.02 34.97
C HIS A 50 -6.91 21.42 33.78
N GLU A 51 -6.32 21.69 32.62
CA GLU A 51 -7.00 22.11 31.38
C GLU A 51 -7.38 20.93 30.49
N TYR A 52 -6.49 19.94 30.31
CA TYR A 52 -6.78 18.80 29.42
C TYR A 52 -7.62 17.70 30.09
N ARG A 53 -7.59 17.55 31.42
CA ARG A 53 -8.34 16.46 32.11
C ARG A 53 -9.86 16.50 31.82
N PRO A 54 -10.53 17.67 31.81
CA PRO A 54 -11.92 17.77 31.37
C PRO A 54 -12.12 17.37 29.90
N VAL A 55 -11.17 17.69 29.02
CA VAL A 55 -11.21 17.35 27.59
C VAL A 55 -11.12 15.84 27.38
N VAL A 56 -10.15 15.19 28.01
CA VAL A 56 -10.00 13.72 28.00
C VAL A 56 -11.28 13.04 28.50
N ASN A 57 -11.84 13.52 29.61
CA ASN A 57 -13.09 12.98 30.16
C ASN A 57 -14.32 13.22 29.26
N ALA A 58 -14.35 14.32 28.50
CA ALA A 58 -15.40 14.59 27.52
C ALA A 58 -15.26 13.70 26.28
N LEU A 59 -14.03 13.52 25.76
CA LEU A 59 -13.75 12.65 24.63
C LEU A 59 -14.09 11.19 24.97
N ARG A 60 -13.82 10.71 26.19
CA ARG A 60 -14.19 9.35 26.65
C ARG A 60 -15.69 9.07 26.54
N LYS A 61 -16.54 10.10 26.61
CA LYS A 61 -18.01 9.97 26.49
C LYS A 61 -18.47 9.93 25.03
N ASN A 62 -17.58 10.24 24.08
CA ASN A 62 -17.86 10.21 22.64
C ASN A 62 -16.77 9.38 21.92
N PRO A 63 -16.94 8.05 21.85
CA PRO A 63 -15.96 7.15 21.24
C PRO A 63 -15.59 7.50 19.80
N GLN A 64 -16.52 8.09 19.03
CA GLN A 64 -16.23 8.50 17.66
C GLN A 64 -15.29 9.71 17.60
N ALA A 65 -15.49 10.70 18.47
CA ALA A 65 -14.60 11.86 18.57
C ALA A 65 -13.23 11.47 19.14
N TRP A 66 -13.19 10.52 20.09
CA TRP A 66 -11.97 9.91 20.59
C TRP A 66 -11.15 9.27 19.46
N LEU A 67 -11.79 8.38 18.71
CA LEU A 67 -11.17 7.69 17.57
C LEU A 67 -10.65 8.68 16.52
N ASP A 68 -11.46 9.69 16.17
CA ASP A 68 -11.05 10.71 15.19
C ASP A 68 -9.86 11.55 15.69
N PHE A 69 -9.76 11.80 17.01
CA PHE A 69 -8.63 12.49 17.62
C PHE A 69 -7.36 11.63 17.56
N MET A 70 -7.42 10.38 18.04
CA MET A 70 -6.27 9.47 18.02
C MET A 70 -5.77 9.18 16.61
N MET A 71 -6.67 8.87 15.66
CA MET A 71 -6.29 8.66 14.26
C MET A 71 -5.54 9.86 13.67
N LYS A 72 -5.91 11.09 14.05
CA LYS A 72 -5.31 12.30 13.52
C LYS A 72 -4.00 12.69 14.20
N PHE A 73 -3.96 12.65 15.53
CA PHE A 73 -2.87 13.22 16.32
C PHE A 73 -1.80 12.20 16.71
N GLU A 74 -2.17 10.93 16.87
CA GLU A 74 -1.21 9.87 17.17
C GLU A 74 -0.69 9.23 15.89
N LEU A 75 -1.60 8.78 15.02
CA LEU A 75 -1.24 8.01 13.81
C LEU A 75 -0.94 8.90 12.59
N GLY A 76 -1.29 10.19 12.64
CA GLY A 76 -1.17 11.11 11.49
C GLY A 76 -2.03 10.71 10.29
N LEU A 77 -3.06 9.90 10.50
CA LEU A 77 -3.92 9.35 9.44
C LEU A 77 -5.11 10.27 9.19
N GLU A 78 -5.27 10.69 7.95
CA GLU A 78 -6.52 11.29 7.47
C GLU A 78 -7.53 10.18 7.13
N LYS A 79 -8.82 10.44 7.34
CA LYS A 79 -9.89 9.48 7.01
C LYS A 79 -9.72 9.00 5.54
N PRO A 80 -9.62 7.68 5.29
CA PRO A 80 -9.45 7.17 3.94
C PRO A 80 -10.65 7.56 3.07
N ASP A 81 -10.42 8.22 1.94
CA ASP A 81 -11.47 8.44 0.95
C ASP A 81 -11.67 7.14 0.15
N PRO A 82 -12.83 6.47 0.24
CA PRO A 82 -13.09 5.23 -0.48
C PRO A 82 -12.99 5.39 -2.00
N ARG A 83 -13.18 6.60 -2.55
CA ARG A 83 -12.98 6.87 -3.98
C ARG A 83 -11.50 6.84 -4.37
N ARG A 84 -10.59 7.27 -3.47
CA ARG A 84 -9.14 7.20 -3.70
C ARG A 84 -8.64 5.75 -3.75
N ALA A 85 -9.27 4.84 -3.00
CA ALA A 85 -8.92 3.42 -3.04
C ALA A 85 -9.18 2.80 -4.43
N LEU A 86 -10.36 3.03 -5.01
CA LEU A 86 -10.69 2.53 -6.35
C LEU A 86 -9.81 3.16 -7.43
N GLN A 87 -9.56 4.47 -7.36
CA GLN A 87 -8.66 5.15 -8.30
C GLN A 87 -7.24 4.58 -8.24
N SER A 88 -6.74 4.30 -7.03
CA SER A 88 -5.42 3.69 -6.85
C SER A 88 -5.35 2.30 -7.46
N ALA A 89 -6.38 1.47 -7.24
CA ALA A 89 -6.45 0.13 -7.82
C ALA A 89 -6.44 0.16 -9.35
N PHE A 90 -7.27 1.01 -9.98
CA PHE A 90 -7.27 1.17 -11.43
C PHE A 90 -5.95 1.69 -11.98
N THR A 91 -5.35 2.68 -11.31
CA THR A 91 -4.07 3.25 -11.74
C THR A 91 -2.96 2.20 -11.71
N ILE A 92 -2.88 1.40 -10.65
CA ILE A 92 -1.91 0.31 -10.54
C ILE A 92 -2.17 -0.76 -11.59
N ALA A 93 -3.43 -1.17 -11.81
CA ALA A 93 -3.78 -2.18 -12.81
C ALA A 93 -3.36 -1.76 -14.22
N ILE A 94 -3.69 -0.53 -14.62
CA ILE A 94 -3.31 0.01 -15.93
C ILE A 94 -1.79 0.13 -16.04
N ALA A 95 -1.11 0.63 -15.01
CA ALA A 95 0.34 0.75 -15.00
C ALA A 95 1.02 -0.62 -15.14
N TYR A 96 0.48 -1.67 -14.50
CA TYR A 96 1.02 -3.02 -14.58
C TYR A 96 0.84 -3.65 -15.96
N ILE A 97 -0.33 -3.45 -16.59
CA ILE A 97 -0.60 -3.90 -17.95
C ILE A 97 0.37 -3.22 -18.93
N LEU A 98 0.48 -1.89 -18.86
CA LEU A 98 1.34 -1.12 -19.75
C LEU A 98 2.82 -1.48 -19.53
N GLY A 99 3.26 -1.58 -18.27
CA GLY A 99 4.63 -1.95 -17.91
C GLY A 99 4.99 -3.38 -18.34
N GLY A 100 4.06 -4.33 -18.19
CA GLY A 100 4.24 -5.71 -18.63
C GLY A 100 4.22 -5.88 -20.14
N LEU A 101 3.57 -4.98 -20.88
CA LEU A 101 3.53 -5.03 -22.34
C LEU A 101 4.88 -4.65 -22.96
N VAL A 102 5.63 -3.74 -22.35
CA VAL A 102 6.95 -3.27 -22.84
C VAL A 102 7.92 -4.42 -23.19
N PRO A 103 8.23 -5.38 -22.29
CA PRO A 103 9.12 -6.50 -22.63
C PRO A 103 8.52 -7.45 -23.67
N LEU A 104 7.19 -7.51 -23.81
CA LEU A 104 6.52 -8.40 -24.75
C LEU A 104 6.46 -7.83 -26.17
N LEU A 105 6.53 -6.50 -26.33
CA LEU A 105 6.42 -5.83 -27.63
C LEU A 105 7.35 -6.45 -28.70
N PRO A 106 8.65 -6.71 -28.47
CA PRO A 106 9.51 -7.26 -29.51
C PRO A 106 9.12 -8.66 -29.97
N TYR A 107 8.49 -9.46 -29.10
CA TYR A 107 8.01 -10.80 -29.44
C TYR A 107 6.79 -10.77 -30.38
N MET A 108 6.05 -9.66 -30.42
CA MET A 108 4.92 -9.49 -31.36
C MET A 108 5.38 -9.26 -32.80
N PHE A 109 6.58 -8.68 -32.99
CA PHE A 109 7.09 -8.29 -34.31
C PHE A 109 8.24 -9.17 -34.80
N ILE A 110 8.98 -9.84 -33.90
CA ILE A 110 10.15 -10.66 -34.23
C ILE A 110 9.80 -12.14 -34.00
N PRO A 111 9.60 -12.94 -35.06
CA PRO A 111 9.19 -14.35 -34.93
C PRO A 111 10.26 -15.24 -34.28
N ILE A 112 11.53 -14.83 -34.37
CA ILE A 112 12.67 -15.59 -33.87
C ILE A 112 12.92 -15.21 -32.41
N ALA A 113 12.54 -16.09 -31.48
CA ALA A 113 12.64 -15.85 -30.03
C ALA A 113 14.03 -15.39 -29.56
N ARG A 114 15.12 -15.98 -30.11
CA ARG A 114 16.50 -15.57 -29.77
C ARG A 114 16.84 -14.14 -30.19
N LYS A 115 16.23 -13.61 -31.26
CA LYS A 115 16.40 -12.21 -31.67
C LYS A 115 15.47 -11.30 -30.87
N ALA A 116 14.23 -11.74 -30.64
CA ALA A 116 13.23 -11.01 -29.86
C ALA A 116 13.69 -10.74 -28.42
N VAL A 117 14.32 -11.73 -27.76
CA VAL A 117 14.81 -11.57 -26.38
C VAL A 117 15.88 -10.49 -26.26
N VAL A 118 16.80 -10.37 -27.23
CA VAL A 118 17.84 -9.33 -27.20
C VAL A 118 17.22 -7.95 -27.34
N ALA A 119 16.28 -7.78 -28.27
CA ALA A 119 15.54 -6.53 -28.43
C ALA A 119 14.71 -6.20 -27.18
N SER A 120 14.08 -7.20 -26.56
CA SER A 120 13.30 -7.09 -25.32
C SER A 120 14.15 -6.65 -24.14
N VAL A 121 15.34 -7.23 -23.97
CA VAL A 121 16.27 -6.86 -22.90
C VAL A 121 16.69 -5.38 -23.03
N ILE A 122 17.08 -4.94 -24.23
CA ILE A 122 17.48 -3.54 -24.46
C ILE A 122 16.32 -2.59 -24.20
N LEU A 123 15.14 -2.89 -24.76
CA LEU A 123 13.93 -2.07 -24.59
C LEU A 123 13.52 -1.96 -23.11
N THR A 124 13.54 -3.08 -22.39
CA THR A 124 13.18 -3.13 -20.98
C THR A 124 14.20 -2.40 -20.11
N LEU A 125 15.50 -2.54 -20.39
CA LEU A 125 16.53 -1.79 -19.67
C LEU A 125 16.35 -0.28 -19.85
N LEU A 126 16.09 0.19 -21.08
CA LEU A 126 15.80 1.59 -21.34
C LEU A 126 14.55 2.05 -20.59
N ALA A 127 13.48 1.26 -20.60
CA ALA A 127 12.26 1.57 -19.86
C ALA A 127 12.49 1.64 -18.35
N LEU A 128 13.26 0.72 -17.77
CA LEU A 128 13.60 0.72 -16.34
C LEU A 128 14.47 1.94 -15.96
N LEU A 129 15.40 2.35 -16.82
CA LEU A 129 16.20 3.55 -16.60
C LEU A 129 15.34 4.82 -16.63
N VAL A 130 14.45 4.95 -17.63
CA VAL A 130 13.52 6.09 -17.74
C VAL A 130 12.55 6.12 -16.56
N PHE A 131 11.95 4.98 -16.22
CA PHE A 131 11.00 4.87 -15.11
C PHE A 131 11.69 5.15 -13.76
N GLY A 132 12.88 4.58 -13.54
CA GLY A 132 13.64 4.82 -12.32
C GLY A 132 14.12 6.27 -12.20
N PHE A 133 14.45 6.93 -13.30
CA PHE A 133 14.76 8.36 -13.31
C PHE A 133 13.54 9.21 -12.93
N ALA A 134 12.39 8.95 -13.57
CA ALA A 134 11.13 9.62 -13.27
C ALA A 134 10.72 9.41 -11.80
N LYS A 135 10.78 8.17 -11.31
CA LYS A 135 10.57 7.83 -9.89
C LYS A 135 11.46 8.68 -8.98
N GLY A 136 12.74 8.79 -9.32
CA GLY A 136 13.67 9.56 -8.51
C GLY A 136 13.33 11.04 -8.47
N TYR A 137 12.99 11.62 -9.63
CA TYR A 137 12.57 13.00 -9.76
C TYR A 137 11.31 13.31 -8.92
N PHE A 138 10.27 12.47 -9.00
CA PHE A 138 9.01 12.70 -8.27
C PHE A 138 9.11 12.44 -6.75
N THR A 139 10.05 11.59 -6.32
CA THR A 139 10.21 11.24 -4.89
C THR A 139 11.22 12.13 -4.16
N GLY A 140 11.81 13.13 -4.83
CA GLY A 140 12.84 13.99 -4.26
C GLY A 140 14.20 13.28 -4.03
N SER A 141 14.37 12.08 -4.57
CA SER A 141 15.63 11.32 -4.49
C SER A 141 16.53 11.59 -5.70
N LYS A 142 17.82 11.22 -5.63
CA LYS A 142 18.78 11.45 -6.73
C LYS A 142 18.35 10.66 -7.99
N PRO A 143 17.90 11.31 -9.09
CA PRO A 143 17.25 10.62 -10.20
C PRO A 143 18.11 9.54 -10.86
N PHE A 144 19.38 9.83 -11.09
CA PHE A 144 20.32 8.89 -11.71
C PHE A 144 20.58 7.65 -10.85
N ARG A 145 20.63 7.81 -9.50
CA ARG A 145 20.79 6.66 -8.59
C ARG A 145 19.54 5.80 -8.58
N SER A 146 18.36 6.42 -8.59
CA SER A 146 17.08 5.69 -8.66
C SER A 146 16.96 4.91 -9.99
N ALA A 147 17.36 5.52 -11.11
CA ALA A 147 17.42 4.85 -12.42
C ALA A 147 18.31 3.60 -12.39
N LEU A 148 19.55 3.74 -11.92
CA LEU A 148 20.51 2.64 -11.86
C LEU A 148 20.04 1.52 -10.92
N GLN A 149 19.51 1.87 -9.74
CA GLN A 149 18.95 0.89 -8.80
C GLN A 149 17.79 0.10 -9.43
N THR A 150 16.89 0.80 -10.12
CA THR A 150 15.71 0.18 -10.75
C THR A 150 16.14 -0.80 -11.86
N ALA A 151 17.10 -0.40 -12.69
CA ALA A 151 17.67 -1.27 -13.72
C ALA A 151 18.40 -2.49 -13.12
N LEU A 152 19.19 -2.31 -12.05
CA LEU A 152 19.91 -3.39 -11.37
C LEU A 152 18.97 -4.43 -10.75
N ILE A 153 17.91 -3.99 -10.07
CA ILE A 153 16.90 -4.90 -9.51
C ILE A 153 16.25 -5.73 -10.62
N GLY A 154 15.87 -5.08 -11.74
CA GLY A 154 15.32 -5.77 -12.90
C GLY A 154 16.28 -6.79 -13.51
N ALA A 155 17.57 -6.44 -13.63
CA ALA A 155 18.61 -7.34 -14.14
C ALA A 155 18.80 -8.57 -13.24
N ILE A 156 18.85 -8.38 -11.92
CA ILE A 156 18.99 -9.46 -10.95
C ILE A 156 17.77 -10.38 -10.98
N ALA A 157 16.56 -9.82 -10.99
CA ALA A 157 15.33 -10.59 -11.07
C ALA A 157 15.25 -11.42 -12.36
N SER A 158 15.61 -10.82 -13.50
CA SER A 158 15.66 -11.51 -14.80
C SER A 158 16.68 -12.64 -14.81
N ALA A 159 17.88 -12.42 -14.26
CA ALA A 159 18.92 -13.45 -14.13
C ALA A 159 18.46 -14.62 -13.24
N ALA A 160 17.79 -14.31 -12.12
CA ALA A 160 17.23 -15.34 -11.23
C ALA A 160 16.13 -16.16 -11.93
N ALA A 161 15.20 -15.51 -12.63
CA ALA A 161 14.15 -16.18 -13.39
C ALA A 161 14.73 -17.09 -14.49
N PHE A 162 15.74 -16.61 -15.22
CA PHE A 162 16.45 -17.42 -16.22
C PHE A 162 17.16 -18.62 -15.59
N GLY A 163 17.82 -18.43 -14.44
CA GLY A 163 18.48 -19.50 -13.69
C GLY A 163 17.50 -20.60 -13.27
N MET A 164 16.34 -20.21 -12.74
CA MET A 164 15.28 -21.16 -12.38
C MET A 164 14.72 -21.90 -13.60
N ALA A 165 14.42 -21.19 -14.69
CA ALA A 165 13.91 -21.82 -15.91
C ALA A 165 14.90 -22.85 -16.48
N LYS A 166 16.19 -22.54 -16.46
CA LYS A 166 17.25 -23.46 -16.90
C LYS A 166 17.39 -24.66 -15.97
N ALA A 167 17.25 -24.49 -14.66
CA ALA A 167 17.35 -25.58 -13.68
C ALA A 167 16.19 -26.59 -13.78
N VAL A 168 15.01 -26.15 -14.24
CA VAL A 168 13.85 -27.04 -14.43
C VAL A 168 13.87 -27.74 -15.80
N GLN A 169 14.49 -27.12 -16.81
CA GLN A 169 14.56 -27.68 -18.18
C GLN A 169 15.85 -28.48 -18.46
N GLY A 170 16.88 -28.35 -17.62
CA GLY A 170 18.14 -29.10 -17.71
C GLY A 170 18.10 -30.37 -16.87
#